data_AF-A0A1I3CPH1-F1
#
_entry.id   AF-A0A1I3CPH1-F1
#
_cell.length_a   1.000
_cell.length_b   1.000
_cell.length_c   1.000
_cell.angle_alpha   90.00
_cell.angle_beta   90.00
_cell.angle_gamma   90.00
#
_symmetry.space_group_name_H-M   'P 1'
#
loop_
_entity.id
_entity.type
_entity.pdbx_description
1 polymer ?
#
loop_
_entity_poly.entity_id
_entity_poly.type
_entity_poly.pdbx_seq_one_letter_code
_entity_poly.pdbx_strand_id
1 'polypeptide(L)'
;MTDPFEVPSTTITRGDLAFPARGANPDLLPAFAVIPKEYRSPESSGDLEALKWANFQGRWFSEGLPATLQLYPRPGINAQQAFDHLTVLQGCYGSKHEHKAAAVAWLASRWFTGYDFKGVATTRE
;
A
#
# COMPACT_ATOMS: atom_id res chain seq x y z
N MET A 1 -9.72 19.84 -8.95
CA MET A 1 -8.63 18.91 -9.31
C MET A 1 -9.05 17.54 -8.82
N THR A 2 -9.14 16.55 -9.71
CA THR A 2 -9.44 15.16 -9.36
C THR A 2 -8.28 14.59 -8.56
N ASP A 3 -8.57 13.85 -7.49
CA ASP A 3 -7.54 13.23 -6.64
C ASP A 3 -6.82 12.11 -7.43
N PRO A 4 -5.51 12.24 -7.73
CA PRO A 4 -4.80 11.27 -8.56
C PRO A 4 -4.65 9.89 -7.90
N PHE A 5 -4.92 9.77 -6.59
CA PHE A 5 -4.82 8.53 -5.84
C PHE A 5 -6.18 7.93 -5.47
N GLU A 6 -7.27 8.43 -6.05
CA GLU A 6 -8.60 7.83 -5.91
C GLU A 6 -8.61 6.37 -6.40
N VAL A 7 -7.88 6.08 -7.46
CA VAL A 7 -7.66 4.73 -7.99
C VAL A 7 -6.16 4.42 -8.11
N PRO A 8 -5.76 3.15 -8.12
CA PRO A 8 -4.37 2.76 -8.35
C PRO A 8 -3.87 3.16 -9.74
N SER A 9 -2.54 3.28 -9.89
CA SER A 9 -1.92 3.55 -11.18
C SER A 9 -2.13 2.37 -12.13
N THR A 10 -2.55 2.69 -13.36
CA THR A 10 -2.71 1.72 -14.45
C THR A 10 -1.43 1.54 -15.28
N THR A 11 -0.36 2.25 -14.91
CA THR A 11 0.90 2.32 -15.68
C THR A 11 2.03 1.48 -15.08
N ILE A 12 1.71 0.66 -14.08
CA ILE A 12 2.70 -0.20 -13.42
C ILE A 12 3.06 -1.34 -14.35
N THR A 13 4.36 -1.52 -14.57
CA THR A 13 4.91 -2.57 -15.42
C THR A 13 5.51 -3.69 -14.59
N ARG A 14 5.75 -4.85 -15.21
CA ARG A 14 6.54 -5.92 -14.58
C ARG A 14 7.96 -5.47 -14.19
N GLY A 15 8.54 -4.55 -14.96
CA GLY A 15 9.84 -3.97 -14.65
C GLY A 15 9.82 -3.20 -13.33
N ASP A 16 8.73 -2.47 -13.06
CA ASP A 16 8.55 -1.73 -11.81
C ASP A 16 8.39 -2.65 -10.60
N LEU A 17 7.74 -3.80 -10.78
CA LEU A 17 7.62 -4.82 -9.73
C LEU A 17 8.95 -5.50 -9.41
N ALA A 18 9.79 -5.73 -10.43
CA ALA A 18 11.12 -6.29 -10.24
C ALA A 18 12.14 -5.26 -9.69
N PHE A 19 12.03 -4.00 -10.13
CA PHE A 19 12.92 -2.90 -9.79
C PHE A 19 12.09 -1.67 -9.38
N PRO A 20 11.69 -1.57 -8.10
CA PRO A 20 10.73 -0.57 -7.61
C PRO A 20 11.30 0.85 -7.45
N ALA A 21 12.16 1.30 -8.37
CA ALA A 21 12.75 2.63 -8.35
C ALA A 21 11.69 3.74 -8.52
N ARG A 22 10.64 3.49 -9.32
CA ARG A 22 9.54 4.44 -9.54
C ARG A 22 8.69 4.72 -8.31
N GLY A 23 8.79 3.92 -7.24
CA GLY A 23 7.97 4.13 -6.04
C GLY A 23 8.25 5.44 -5.30
N ALA A 24 9.28 6.20 -5.67
CA ALA A 24 9.51 7.56 -5.16
C ALA A 24 8.91 8.65 -6.07
N ASN A 25 8.39 8.29 -7.24
CA ASN A 25 7.85 9.25 -8.19
C ASN A 25 6.53 9.84 -7.71
N PRO A 26 6.25 11.13 -8.02
CA PRO A 26 5.02 11.79 -7.57
C PRO A 26 3.73 11.24 -8.21
N ASP A 27 3.80 10.45 -9.29
CA ASP A 27 2.64 9.74 -9.85
C ASP A 27 2.23 8.51 -9.02
N LEU A 28 3.13 8.00 -8.17
CA LEU A 28 2.88 6.82 -7.34
C LEU A 28 2.90 7.16 -5.85
N LEU A 29 3.81 8.03 -5.41
CA LEU A 29 4.00 8.43 -4.02
C LEU A 29 3.29 9.76 -3.75
N PRO A 30 2.20 9.76 -2.98
CA PRO A 30 1.55 11.01 -2.57
C PRO A 30 2.52 11.88 -1.78
N ALA A 31 2.48 13.20 -1.98
CA ALA A 31 3.29 14.11 -1.18
C ALA A 31 3.01 13.92 0.33
N PHE A 32 4.04 13.89 1.17
CA PHE A 32 3.88 13.61 2.59
C PHE A 32 2.90 14.56 3.30
N ALA A 33 2.81 15.81 2.82
CA ALA A 33 1.90 16.82 3.36
C ALA A 33 0.41 16.53 3.07
N VAL A 34 0.08 15.79 2.02
CA VAL A 34 -1.32 15.42 1.70
C VAL A 34 -1.78 14.18 2.43
N ILE A 35 -0.84 13.38 2.95
CA ILE A 35 -1.16 12.19 3.74
C ILE A 35 -1.74 12.64 5.09
N PRO A 36 -2.93 12.16 5.49
CA PRO A 36 -3.54 12.54 6.76
C PRO A 36 -2.62 12.25 7.94
N LYS A 37 -2.71 13.08 8.99
CA LYS A 37 -1.78 13.02 10.13
C LYS A 37 -1.88 11.68 10.86
N GLU A 38 -3.06 11.07 10.85
CA GLU A 38 -3.37 9.78 11.45
C GLU A 38 -2.49 8.68 10.84
N TYR A 39 -2.21 8.72 9.53
CA TYR A 39 -1.33 7.75 8.86
C TYR A 39 0.16 8.10 9.00
N ARG A 40 0.50 9.36 9.29
CA ARG A 40 1.87 9.78 9.59
C ARG A 40 2.30 9.46 11.03
N SER A 41 1.34 9.31 11.94
CA SER A 41 1.58 9.00 13.35
C SER A 41 0.46 8.11 13.93
N PRO A 42 0.30 6.87 13.41
CA PRO A 42 -0.85 6.00 13.71
C PRO A 42 -1.01 5.67 15.19
N GLU A 43 0.06 5.27 15.87
CA GLU A 43 0.09 4.93 17.30
C GLU A 43 -0.47 6.04 18.21
N SER A 44 -0.24 7.30 17.84
CA SER A 44 -0.65 8.47 18.64
C SER A 44 -1.93 9.14 18.13
N SER A 45 -2.53 8.65 17.04
CA SER A 45 -3.68 9.28 16.39
C SER A 45 -5.02 8.92 17.02
N GLY A 46 -5.13 7.73 17.62
CA GLY A 46 -6.40 7.15 18.06
C GLY A 46 -7.31 6.65 16.94
N ASP A 47 -6.89 6.73 15.67
CA ASP A 47 -7.65 6.25 14.52
C ASP A 47 -7.38 4.75 14.30
N LEU A 48 -8.41 3.92 14.49
CA LEU A 48 -8.31 2.46 14.39
C LEU A 48 -8.07 1.98 12.96
N GLU A 49 -8.57 2.69 11.94
CA GLU A 49 -8.33 2.33 10.55
C GLU A 49 -6.89 2.67 10.17
N ALA A 50 -6.38 3.84 10.55
CA ALA A 50 -4.97 4.17 10.34
C ALA A 50 -4.03 3.18 11.04
N LEU A 51 -4.33 2.81 12.30
CA LEU A 51 -3.56 1.82 13.05
C LEU A 51 -3.58 0.43 12.39
N LYS A 52 -4.75 -0.03 11.92
CA LYS A 52 -4.91 -1.29 11.19
C LYS A 52 -4.03 -1.36 9.95
N TRP A 53 -4.05 -0.33 9.10
CA TRP A 53 -3.25 -0.32 7.88
C TRP A 53 -1.77 -0.04 8.12
N ALA A 54 -1.42 0.68 9.18
CA ALA A 54 -0.04 0.79 9.66
C ALA A 54 0.51 -0.57 10.11
N ASN A 55 -0.28 -1.36 10.84
CA ASN A 55 0.11 -2.72 11.24
C ASN A 55 0.28 -3.65 10.04
N PHE A 56 -0.59 -3.56 9.03
CA PHE A 56 -0.42 -4.28 7.77
C PHE A 56 0.90 -3.92 7.08
N GLN A 57 1.19 -2.63 6.93
CA GLN A 57 2.42 -2.14 6.31
C GLN A 57 3.66 -2.56 7.11
N GLY A 58 3.62 -2.42 8.44
CA GLY A 58 4.70 -2.79 9.34
C GLY A 58 5.04 -4.28 9.24
N ARG A 59 4.02 -5.14 9.24
CA ARG A 59 4.20 -6.58 9.05
C ARG A 59 4.79 -6.92 7.68
N TRP A 60 4.27 -6.31 6.61
CA TRP A 60 4.84 -6.49 5.27
C TRP A 60 6.33 -6.09 5.25
N PHE A 61 6.69 -4.99 5.91
CA PHE A 61 8.08 -4.56 5.99
C PHE A 61 8.98 -5.53 6.77
N SER A 62 8.53 -6.01 7.94
CA SER A 62 9.37 -6.81 8.84
C SER A 62 9.44 -8.30 8.46
N GLU A 63 8.34 -8.86 7.98
CA GLU A 63 8.17 -10.31 7.78
C GLU A 63 7.85 -10.68 6.32
N GLY A 64 7.48 -9.71 5.49
CA GLY A 64 6.81 -9.99 4.23
C GLY A 64 5.32 -10.30 4.40
N LEU A 65 4.66 -10.65 3.31
CA LEU A 65 3.25 -11.05 3.30
C LEU A 65 3.13 -12.54 2.95
N PRO A 66 2.30 -13.31 3.66
CA PRO A 66 2.12 -14.72 3.36
C PRO A 66 1.34 -14.91 2.05
N ALA A 67 1.56 -16.04 1.38
CA ALA A 67 0.82 -16.41 0.16
C ALA A 67 -0.70 -16.55 0.38
N THR A 68 -1.14 -16.68 1.64
CA THR A 68 -2.53 -16.75 2.07
C THR A 68 -3.18 -15.39 2.27
N LEU A 69 -2.50 -14.29 1.98
CA LEU A 69 -3.06 -12.94 2.06
C LEU A 69 -4.29 -12.82 1.16
N GLN A 70 -5.37 -12.33 1.73
CA GLN A 70 -6.52 -11.81 1.01
C GLN A 70 -6.68 -10.32 1.28
N LEU A 71 -6.93 -9.56 0.21
CA LEU A 71 -7.25 -8.14 0.25
C LEU A 71 -8.66 -7.96 -0.32
N TYR A 72 -9.49 -7.19 0.37
CA TYR A 72 -10.88 -6.95 0.00
C TYR A 72 -11.00 -5.59 -0.71
N PRO A 73 -10.99 -5.53 -2.05
CA PRO A 73 -11.02 -4.25 -2.78
C PRO A 73 -12.35 -3.53 -2.58
N ARG A 74 -12.30 -2.20 -2.53
CA ARG A 74 -13.50 -1.35 -2.61
C ARG A 74 -14.14 -1.40 -4.00
N PRO A 75 -15.42 -1.04 -4.16
CA PRO A 75 -16.07 -0.97 -5.46
C PRO A 75 -15.28 -0.11 -6.46
N GLY A 76 -15.07 -0.62 -7.67
CA GLY A 76 -14.32 0.07 -8.72
C GLY A 76 -12.80 -0.05 -8.63
N ILE A 77 -12.25 -0.66 -7.58
CA ILE A 77 -10.81 -0.89 -7.44
C ILE A 77 -10.41 -2.25 -8.02
N ASN A 78 -9.46 -2.25 -8.94
CA ASN A 78 -8.78 -3.46 -9.38
C ASN A 78 -7.77 -3.91 -8.31
N ALA A 79 -8.04 -5.04 -7.66
CA ALA A 79 -7.23 -5.54 -6.54
C ALA A 79 -5.76 -5.78 -6.92
N GLN A 80 -5.51 -6.36 -8.10
CA GLN A 80 -4.15 -6.64 -8.56
C GLN A 80 -3.38 -5.34 -8.82
N GLN A 81 -3.98 -4.37 -9.52
CA GLN A 81 -3.34 -3.08 -9.77
C GLN A 81 -3.07 -2.30 -8.47
N ALA A 82 -4.02 -2.33 -7.53
CA ALA A 82 -3.83 -1.75 -6.20
C ALA A 82 -2.65 -2.39 -5.48
N PHE A 83 -2.59 -3.72 -5.45
CA PHE A 83 -1.51 -4.43 -4.78
C PHE A 83 -0.15 -4.23 -5.46
N ASP A 84 -0.11 -4.22 -6.79
CA ASP A 84 1.09 -3.92 -7.57
C ASP A 84 1.61 -2.50 -7.25
N HIS A 85 0.70 -1.53 -7.11
CA HIS A 85 1.05 -0.16 -6.71
C HIS A 85 1.65 -0.10 -5.32
N LEU A 86 1.00 -0.74 -4.34
CA LEU A 86 1.55 -0.81 -2.99
C LEU A 86 2.89 -1.55 -2.96
N THR A 87 3.08 -2.57 -3.81
CA THR A 87 4.33 -3.33 -3.92
C THR A 87 5.48 -2.46 -4.42
N VAL A 88 5.25 -1.68 -5.49
CA VAL A 88 6.25 -0.73 -6.02
C VAL A 88 6.60 0.32 -4.97
N LEU A 89 5.62 0.85 -4.24
CA LEU A 89 5.87 1.78 -3.15
C LEU A 89 6.70 1.12 -2.05
N GLN A 90 6.23 0.00 -1.50
CA GLN A 90 6.85 -0.74 -0.39
C GLN A 90 8.31 -1.12 -0.70
N GLY A 91 8.58 -1.56 -1.93
CA GLY A 91 9.92 -1.97 -2.38
C GLY A 91 10.88 -0.82 -2.67
N CYS A 92 10.40 0.42 -2.77
CA CYS A 92 11.25 1.56 -3.11
C CYS A 92 12.12 1.99 -1.92
N TYR A 93 13.44 2.08 -2.13
CA TYR A 93 14.41 2.59 -1.14
C TYR A 93 14.80 4.05 -1.37
N GLY A 94 14.29 4.70 -2.43
CA GLY A 94 14.62 6.09 -2.79
C GLY A 94 13.92 7.16 -1.95
N SER A 95 12.86 6.82 -1.23
CA SER A 95 12.11 7.72 -0.35
C SER A 95 12.40 7.47 1.14
N LYS A 96 12.18 8.47 2.00
CA LYS A 96 12.25 8.28 3.45
C LYS A 96 11.30 7.16 3.90
N HIS A 97 11.76 6.34 4.86
CA HIS A 97 11.00 5.20 5.37
C HIS A 97 9.62 5.61 5.89
N GLU A 98 9.55 6.64 6.73
CA GLU A 98 8.29 7.16 7.31
C GLU A 98 7.29 7.62 6.25
N HIS A 99 7.77 8.25 5.18
CA HIS A 99 6.92 8.73 4.09
C HIS A 99 6.32 7.54 3.32
N LYS A 100 7.14 6.56 2.97
CA LYS A 100 6.68 5.34 2.32
C LYS A 100 5.69 4.56 3.19
N ALA A 101 6.00 4.38 4.48
CA ALA A 101 5.15 3.66 5.41
C ALA A 101 3.76 4.31 5.50
N ALA A 102 3.72 5.64 5.70
CA ALA A 102 2.48 6.40 5.74
C ALA A 102 1.71 6.32 4.41
N ALA A 103 2.40 6.38 3.26
CA ALA A 103 1.79 6.30 1.95
C ALA A 103 1.17 4.92 1.68
N VAL A 104 1.89 3.83 1.96
CA VAL A 104 1.37 2.45 1.79
C VAL A 104 0.16 2.23 2.68
N ALA A 105 0.21 2.62 3.96
CA ALA A 105 -0.92 2.47 4.87
C ALA A 105 -2.14 3.29 4.41
N TRP A 106 -1.94 4.54 4.01
CA TRP A 106 -3.02 5.42 3.56
C TRP A 106 -3.65 4.95 2.25
N LEU A 107 -2.85 4.58 1.25
CA LEU A 107 -3.37 4.10 -0.03
C LEU A 107 -4.07 2.75 0.11
N ALA A 108 -3.54 1.86 0.97
CA ALA A 108 -4.20 0.59 1.26
C ALA A 108 -5.59 0.80 1.87
N SER A 109 -5.75 1.74 2.81
CA SER A 109 -7.06 2.05 3.41
C SER A 109 -8.07 2.64 2.43
N ARG A 110 -7.56 3.36 1.43
CA ARG A 110 -8.38 3.93 0.35
C ARG A 110 -8.83 2.90 -0.67
N TRP A 111 -8.02 1.88 -0.95
CA TRP A 111 -8.31 0.93 -2.02
C TRP A 111 -8.95 -0.37 -1.53
N PHE A 112 -8.77 -0.69 -0.25
CA PHE A 112 -9.27 -1.92 0.35
C PHE A 112 -10.12 -1.62 1.60
N THR A 113 -11.12 -2.46 1.87
CA THR A 113 -11.94 -2.40 3.10
C THR A 113 -11.29 -3.18 4.24
N GLY A 114 -10.46 -4.17 3.92
CA GLY A 114 -9.74 -4.96 4.90
C GLY A 114 -8.80 -5.98 4.28
N TYR A 115 -8.21 -6.80 5.14
CA TYR A 115 -7.31 -7.89 4.78
C TYR A 115 -7.41 -9.02 5.80
N ASP A 116 -7.02 -10.23 5.39
CA ASP A 116 -6.74 -11.33 6.30
C ASP A 116 -5.66 -12.25 5.72
N PHE A 117 -5.13 -13.16 6.54
CA PHE A 117 -4.06 -14.08 6.16
C PHE A 117 -4.52 -15.55 6.11
N LYS A 118 -5.84 -15.79 6.00
CA LYS A 118 -6.47 -17.12 6.08
C LYS A 118 -6.87 -17.67 4.70
N GLY A 119 -6.48 -17.01 3.61
CA GLY A 119 -6.70 -17.49 2.26
C GLY A 119 -6.04 -18.85 2.00
N VAL A 120 -6.41 -19.47 0.89
CA VAL A 120 -5.81 -20.73 0.46
C VAL A 120 -4.47 -20.42 -0.21
N ALA A 121 -3.37 -20.98 0.32
CA ALA A 121 -2.08 -20.93 -0.36
C ALA A 121 -2.22 -21.76 -1.65
N THR A 122 -2.20 -21.10 -2.81
CA THR A 122 -2.24 -21.83 -4.08
C THR A 122 -0.84 -22.39 -4.31
N THR A 123 -0.62 -23.66 -3.96
CA THR A 123 0.60 -24.38 -4.31
C THR A 123 0.71 -24.39 -5.84
N ARG A 124 1.69 -23.68 -6.40
CA ARG A 124 2.07 -23.88 -7.80
C ARG A 124 3.09 -25.01 -7.83
N GLU A 125 2.69 -26.12 -8.45
CA GLU A 125 3.55 -27.25 -8.83
C GLU A 125 4.60 -26.84 -9.87
#